data_AF-A0A3C1XE61-F1
#
_entry.id   AF-A0A3C1XE61-F1
#
_cell.length_a   1.000
_cell.length_b   1.000
_cell.length_c   1.000
_cell.angle_alpha   90.00
_cell.angle_beta   90.00
_cell.angle_gamma   90.00
#
_symmetry.space_group_name_H-M   'P 1'
#
loop_
_entity.id
_entity.type
_entity.pdbx_description
1 polymer ?
#
loop_
_entity_poly.entity_id
_entity_poly.type
_entity_poly.pdbx_seq_one_letter_code
_entity_poly.pdbx_strand_id
1 'polypeptide(L)'
;MEDIREAHRGRNESGPEHSAISDLKQDLEDVANFKGSRAEAWLMMYCKQTQTPYNKLSEEEKHWLMKIAQKSKLAKSHVSQRGKKRK
;
A
#
# COMPACT_ATOMS: atom_id res chain seq x y z
N MET A 1 -34.84 -14.01 11.44
CA MET A 1 -33.61 -14.70 11.00
C MET A 1 -32.48 -13.94 11.64
N GLU A 2 -31.75 -14.57 12.55
CA GLU A 2 -30.53 -13.96 13.11
C GLU A 2 -29.49 -13.88 11.99
N ASP A 3 -28.80 -12.74 11.91
CA ASP A 3 -27.76 -12.54 10.91
C ASP A 3 -26.61 -13.52 11.21
N ILE A 4 -26.32 -14.41 10.26
CA ILE A 4 -25.30 -15.45 10.38
C ILE A 4 -23.93 -14.82 10.68
N ARG A 5 -23.74 -13.56 10.27
CA ARG A 5 -22.55 -12.76 10.59
C ARG A 5 -22.42 -12.48 12.09
N GLU A 6 -23.53 -12.23 12.77
CA GLU A 6 -23.56 -11.89 14.20
C GLU A 6 -23.34 -13.14 15.06
N ALA A 7 -23.94 -14.28 14.67
CA ALA A 7 -23.76 -15.57 15.35
C ALA A 7 -22.33 -16.15 15.26
N HIS A 8 -21.49 -15.59 14.39
CA HIS A 8 -20.10 -15.99 14.20
C HIS A 8 -19.10 -14.90 14.58
N ARG A 9 -19.55 -13.69 14.96
CA ARG A 9 -18.70 -12.57 15.35
C ARG A 9 -17.90 -12.92 16.61
N GLY A 10 -16.62 -13.21 16.46
CA GLY A 10 -15.72 -13.59 17.55
C GLY A 10 -15.18 -15.03 17.50
N ARG A 11 -15.58 -15.84 16.50
CA ARG A 11 -14.85 -17.10 16.23
C ARG A 11 -13.51 -16.75 15.60
N ASN A 12 -12.43 -17.45 15.97
CA ASN A 12 -11.11 -17.26 15.34
C ASN A 12 -11.09 -17.62 13.83
N GLU A 13 -12.12 -18.31 13.34
CA GLU A 13 -12.35 -18.62 11.92
C GLU A 13 -13.06 -17.47 11.17
N SER A 14 -13.46 -16.41 11.87
CA SER A 14 -14.02 -15.21 11.23
C SER A 14 -12.95 -14.54 10.38
N GLY A 15 -13.33 -14.07 9.19
CA GLY A 15 -12.45 -13.19 8.42
C GLY A 15 -12.07 -11.95 9.22
N PRO A 16 -10.93 -11.30 8.92
CA PRO A 16 -10.52 -10.08 9.60
C PRO A 16 -11.63 -9.03 9.59
N GLU A 17 -11.87 -8.36 10.72
CA GLU A 17 -12.89 -7.31 10.83
C GLU A 17 -12.60 -6.13 9.88
N HIS A 18 -11.32 -5.91 9.58
CA HIS A 18 -10.87 -4.91 8.63
C HIS A 18 -10.72 -5.50 7.24
N SER A 19 -11.40 -4.89 6.26
CA SER A 19 -11.21 -5.25 4.86
C SER A 19 -9.84 -4.76 4.40
N ALA A 20 -9.05 -5.63 3.76
CA ALA A 20 -7.80 -5.24 3.12
C ALA A 20 -7.96 -4.06 2.13
N ILE A 21 -9.16 -3.86 1.60
CA ILE A 21 -9.51 -2.71 0.74
C ILE A 21 -9.61 -1.43 1.56
N SER A 22 -10.12 -1.49 2.79
CA SER A 22 -10.21 -0.35 3.71
C SER A 22 -8.82 0.13 4.12
N ASP A 23 -7.92 -0.80 4.44
CA ASP A 23 -6.53 -0.48 4.78
C ASP A 23 -5.81 0.18 3.60
N LEU A 24 -5.96 -0.39 2.39
CA LEU A 24 -5.37 0.18 1.19
C LEU A 24 -5.90 1.58 0.87
N LYS A 25 -7.20 1.85 1.12
CA LYS A 25 -7.78 3.18 0.94
C LYS A 25 -7.18 4.18 1.93
N GLN A 26 -7.08 3.81 3.20
CA GLN A 26 -6.45 4.66 4.21
C GLN A 26 -4.98 4.93 3.85
N ASP A 27 -4.27 3.92 3.37
CA ASP A 27 -2.88 4.06 2.92
C ASP A 27 -2.73 5.04 1.77
N LEU A 28 -3.65 5.02 0.81
CA LEU A 28 -3.66 5.97 -0.31
C LEU A 28 -4.00 7.40 0.14
N GLU A 29 -4.91 7.56 1.08
CA GLU A 29 -5.25 8.87 1.67
C GLU A 29 -4.07 9.47 2.43
N ASP A 30 -3.37 8.66 3.22
CA ASP A 30 -2.17 9.09 3.95
C ASP A 30 -1.05 9.52 2.99
N VAL A 31 -0.86 8.78 1.89
CA VAL A 31 0.10 9.12 0.83
C VAL A 31 -0.32 10.39 0.08
N ALA A 32 -1.61 10.61 -0.15
CA ALA A 32 -2.11 11.81 -0.81
C ALA A 32 -1.97 13.08 0.06
N ASN A 33 -2.12 12.93 1.38
CA ASN A 33 -1.96 14.02 2.35
C ASN A 33 -0.51 14.26 2.77
N PHE A 34 0.42 13.43 2.30
CA PHE A 34 1.84 13.56 2.61
C PHE A 34 2.43 14.81 1.97
N LYS A 35 2.99 15.71 2.79
CA LYS A 35 3.53 17.01 2.37
C LYS A 35 4.92 16.96 1.72
N GLY A 36 5.50 15.77 1.56
CA GLY A 36 6.82 15.62 0.97
C GLY A 36 6.81 15.40 -0.54
N SER A 37 7.98 15.09 -1.07
CA SER A 37 8.18 14.79 -2.49
C SER A 37 7.44 13.52 -2.92
N ARG A 38 7.16 13.41 -4.22
CA ARG A 38 6.56 12.19 -4.81
C ARG A 38 7.40 10.94 -4.54
N ALA A 39 8.72 11.09 -4.43
CA ALA A 39 9.64 10.01 -4.10
C ALA A 39 9.43 9.51 -2.65
N GLU A 40 9.34 10.43 -1.70
CA GLU A 40 9.07 10.11 -0.29
C GLU A 40 7.67 9.53 -0.08
N ALA A 41 6.66 10.05 -0.80
CA ALA A 41 5.31 9.51 -0.79
C ALA A 41 5.27 8.05 -1.29
N TRP A 42 6.02 7.74 -2.37
CA TRP A 42 6.18 6.38 -2.88
C TRP A 42 6.91 5.49 -1.88
N LEU A 43 7.96 6.00 -1.24
CA LEU A 43 8.72 5.28 -0.22
C LEU A 43 7.83 4.92 0.98
N MET A 44 6.97 5.84 1.41
CA MET A 44 5.99 5.59 2.47
C MET A 44 4.99 4.49 2.08
N MET A 45 4.50 4.50 0.84
CA MET A 45 3.61 3.45 0.32
C MET A 45 4.31 2.09 0.28
N TYR A 46 5.57 2.06 -0.17
CA TYR A 46 6.39 0.86 -0.18
C TYR A 46 6.61 0.31 1.23
N CYS A 47 6.87 1.19 2.20
CA CYS A 47 7.03 0.82 3.60
C CYS A 47 5.76 0.21 4.18
N LYS A 48 4.59 0.81 3.91
CA LYS A 48 3.28 0.28 4.32
C LYS A 48 3.01 -1.11 3.73
N GLN A 49 3.26 -1.30 2.43
CA GLN A 49 3.07 -2.60 1.77
C GLN A 49 3.99 -3.69 2.34
N THR A 50 5.23 -3.35 2.67
CA THR A 50 6.22 -4.29 3.21
C THR A 50 6.13 -4.44 4.73
N GLN A 51 5.18 -3.77 5.38
CA GLN A 51 5.05 -3.70 6.84
C GLN A 51 6.33 -3.21 7.52
N THR A 52 7.11 -2.37 6.83
CA THR A 52 8.32 -1.74 7.38
C THR A 52 7.98 -0.36 7.95
N PRO A 53 8.39 -0.04 9.19
CA PRO A 53 8.06 1.24 9.80
C PRO A 53 8.91 2.37 9.23
N TYR A 54 8.32 3.25 8.42
CA TYR A 54 8.99 4.39 7.80
C TYR A 54 9.76 5.28 8.80
N ASN A 55 9.19 5.50 9.98
CA ASN A 55 9.77 6.35 11.03
C ASN A 55 11.02 5.76 11.69
N LYS A 56 11.29 4.46 11.53
CA LYS A 56 12.48 3.81 12.07
C LYS A 56 13.65 3.77 11.07
N LEU A 57 13.42 4.16 9.83
CA LEU A 57 14.47 4.21 8.80
C LEU A 57 15.29 5.49 8.97
N SER A 58 16.60 5.34 9.03
CA SER A 58 17.56 6.42 8.86
C SER A 58 17.55 6.98 7.43
N GLU A 59 18.10 8.18 7.24
CA GLU A 59 18.19 8.79 5.91
C GLU A 59 19.01 7.95 4.92
N GLU A 60 20.04 7.25 5.41
CA GLU A 60 20.85 6.35 4.59
C GLU A 60 20.05 5.11 4.14
N GLU A 61 19.28 4.51 5.05
CA GLU A 61 18.41 3.37 4.71
C GLU A 61 17.32 3.77 3.73
N LYS A 62 16.70 4.96 3.91
CA LYS A 62 15.73 5.50 2.96
C LYS A 62 16.34 5.68 1.56
N HIS A 63 17.57 6.20 1.48
CA HIS A 63 18.29 6.37 0.22
C HIS A 63 18.58 5.05 -0.49
N TRP A 64 19.06 4.04 0.25
CA TRP A 64 19.30 2.71 -0.31
C TRP A 64 17.99 2.04 -0.76
N LEU A 65 16.93 2.19 0.04
CA LEU A 65 15.62 1.65 -0.28
C LEU A 65 15.06 2.27 -1.56
N MET A 66 15.22 3.59 -1.74
CA MET A 66 14.86 4.30 -2.97
C MET A 66 15.63 3.77 -4.19
N LYS A 67 16.94 3.51 -4.05
CA LYS A 67 17.76 2.93 -5.12
C LYS A 67 17.34 1.51 -5.50
N ILE A 68 17.03 0.67 -4.52
CA ILE A 68 16.56 -0.71 -4.74
C ILE A 68 15.19 -0.69 -5.42
N ALA A 69 14.29 0.16 -4.91
CA ALA A 69 12.97 0.39 -5.46
C ALA A 69 12.98 0.77 -6.94
N GLN A 70 13.84 1.69 -7.34
CA GLN A 70 13.99 2.10 -8.75
C GLN A 70 14.44 0.94 -9.66
N LYS A 71 15.17 -0.04 -9.12
CA LYS A 71 15.56 -1.25 -9.85
C LYS A 71 14.44 -2.30 -9.88
N SER A 72 13.42 -2.18 -9.03
CA SER A 72 12.30 -3.12 -8.97
C SER A 72 11.39 -2.97 -10.19
N LYS A 73 10.73 -4.08 -10.58
CA LYS A 73 9.70 -4.05 -11.63
C LYS A 73 8.43 -3.31 -11.21
N LEU A 74 8.25 -3.06 -9.90
CA LEU A 74 7.08 -2.37 -9.34
C LEU A 74 7.10 -0.87 -9.62
N ALA A 75 8.30 -0.27 -9.72
CA ALA A 75 8.47 1.14 -10.05
C ALA A 75 8.29 1.44 -11.55
N LYS A 76 8.21 0.40 -12.42
CA LYS A 76 7.90 0.62 -13.83
C LYS A 76 6.44 1.02 -13.95
N SER A 77 6.22 2.32 -14.17
CA SER A 77 4.91 2.89 -14.48
C SER A 77 4.19 1.99 -15.47
N HIS A 78 2.99 1.54 -15.11
CA HIS A 78 2.13 0.80 -16.03
C HIS A 78 1.98 1.68 -17.28
N VAL A 79 2.43 1.21 -18.43
CA VAL A 79 2.18 1.90 -19.70
C VAL A 79 0.67 1.97 -19.82
N SER A 80 0.11 3.18 -19.84
CA SER A 80 -1.33 3.37 -19.96
C SER A 80 -1.81 2.57 -21.17
N GLN A 81 -2.64 1.55 -20.93
CA GLN A 81 -3.30 0.78 -21.99
C GLN A 81 -4.47 1.55 -22.58
N ARG A 82 -4.87 2.66 -21.95
CA ARG A 82 -5.92 3.56 -22.42
C ARG A 82 -5.52 4.14 -23.77
N GLY A 83 -6.22 3.71 -24.83
CA GLY A 83 -5.96 4.16 -26.21
C GLY A 83 -5.08 3.24 -27.05
N LYS A 84 -4.56 2.12 -26.54
CA LYS A 84 -3.90 1.12 -27.41
C LYS A 84 -4.93 0.44 -28.29
N LYS A 85 -5.13 0.95 -29.52
CA LYS A 85 -5.84 0.21 -30.56
C LYS A 85 -5.08 -1.09 -30.82
N ARG A 86 -5.77 -2.22 -30.63
CA ARG A 86 -5.31 -3.52 -31.14
C ARG A 86 -5.24 -3.41 -32.66
N LYS A 87 -4.03 -3.53 -33.22
CA LYS A 87 -3.84 -3.78 -34.64
C LYS A 87 -4.23 -5.22 -34.95
#